data_AF-A0A7S0GDA2-F1
#
_entry.id   AF-A0A7S0GDA2-F1
#
_cell.length_a   1.000
_cell.length_b   1.000
_cell.length_c   1.000
_cell.angle_alpha   90.00
_cell.angle_beta   90.00
_cell.angle_gamma   90.00
#
_symmetry.space_group_name_H-M   'P 1'
#
loop_
_entity.id
_entity.type
_entity.pdbx_description
1 polymer ?
#
loop_
_entity_poly.entity_id
_entity_poly.type
_entity_poly.pdbx_seq_one_letter_code
_entity_poly.pdbx_strand_id
1 'polypeptide(L)'
;YGGIVDDMKVFYCIFCFSISSLPVCLFMKKDGFVDVGALRRLHEVAIDKFDFPKETRDEVTALLNECEDMLNGVRLLQELSPKSLDQLVSYGERISVRIMAARLNQIGVAAKSYDAWEVGIITDSTFGDADILKSSAESIRGIFETQVDPNVVAVVTGFIGKDDNGRITTLGRGGSDLTATAIGSACDLDEIQVWKDVDGILTSDPRVVPNASPVRFVSFEEASELAYFGAQVLHPIAMRPAMKKNIPVRVKNSYNPSHEGTVIKKEHDGTHLVSYKIQE
;
A
#
# COMPACT_ATOMS: atom_id res chain seq x y z
N TYR A 1 -12.38 5.06 11.04
CA TYR A 1 -12.24 3.61 11.33
C TYR A 1 -13.57 2.88 11.29
N GLY A 2 -14.51 3.07 12.24
CA GLY A 2 -15.77 2.30 12.29
C GLY A 2 -16.53 2.20 10.96
N GLY A 3 -16.86 3.34 10.33
CA GLY A 3 -17.59 3.35 9.05
C GLY A 3 -16.84 2.77 7.84
N ILE A 4 -15.51 2.53 7.93
CA ILE A 4 -14.79 1.80 6.87
C ILE A 4 -15.08 0.29 7.02
N VAL A 5 -15.31 -0.20 8.25
CA VAL A 5 -15.48 -1.62 8.60
C VAL A 5 -16.85 -2.18 8.20
N ASP A 6 -17.91 -1.39 8.28
CA ASP A 6 -19.25 -1.86 7.92
C ASP A 6 -19.42 -2.08 6.40
N ASP A 7 -18.71 -1.32 5.55
CA ASP A 7 -18.64 -1.51 4.09
C ASP A 7 -17.87 -2.81 3.69
N MET A 8 -17.07 -3.42 4.58
CA MET A 8 -16.16 -4.53 4.22
C MET A 8 -16.83 -5.92 4.08
N LYS A 9 -18.10 -6.06 4.47
CA LYS A 9 -18.69 -7.38 4.83
C LYS A 9 -18.91 -8.38 3.68
N VAL A 10 -18.58 -8.05 2.42
CA VAL A 10 -18.86 -8.90 1.23
C VAL A 10 -17.67 -8.97 0.24
N PHE A 11 -16.53 -8.34 0.51
CA PHE A 11 -15.41 -8.29 -0.44
C PHE A 11 -14.13 -8.93 0.12
N TYR A 12 -13.31 -9.51 -0.77
CA TYR A 12 -11.90 -9.82 -0.51
C TYR A 12 -11.11 -8.51 -0.33
N CYS A 13 -11.34 -7.81 0.78
CA CYS A 13 -10.72 -6.53 1.08
C CYS A 13 -9.27 -6.70 1.55
N ILE A 14 -8.35 -6.57 0.61
CA ILE A 14 -6.92 -6.57 0.89
C ILE A 14 -6.49 -5.20 1.38
N PHE A 15 -6.19 -5.12 2.67
CA PHE A 15 -5.68 -3.89 3.28
C PHE A 15 -4.19 -3.69 3.00
N CYS A 16 -3.91 -3.13 1.82
CA CYS A 16 -2.59 -2.61 1.48
C CYS A 16 -2.36 -1.28 2.22
N PHE A 17 -1.80 -1.34 3.42
CA PHE A 17 -1.78 -0.21 4.34
C PHE A 17 -0.58 0.71 4.09
N SER A 18 -0.76 1.72 3.24
CA SER A 18 0.19 2.84 3.15
C SER A 18 0.07 3.77 4.38
N ILE A 19 0.43 3.27 5.57
CA ILE A 19 1.33 4.08 6.40
C ILE A 19 2.57 4.20 5.55
N SER A 20 2.64 5.32 4.85
CA SER A 20 3.82 5.86 4.20
C SER A 20 5.10 5.29 4.81
N SER A 21 6.00 4.72 4.03
CA SER A 21 7.29 4.14 4.47
C SER A 21 8.28 5.16 5.10
N LEU A 22 7.78 6.35 5.42
CA LEU A 22 8.40 7.42 6.18
C LEU A 22 8.90 7.03 7.59
N PRO A 23 8.34 6.11 8.39
CA PRO A 23 8.90 5.79 9.70
C PRO A 23 10.40 5.46 9.65
N VAL A 24 10.88 4.70 8.67
CA VAL A 24 12.32 4.36 8.60
C VAL A 24 13.11 5.42 7.82
N CYS A 25 12.62 5.89 6.66
CA CYS A 25 13.33 6.88 5.86
C CYS A 25 13.31 8.31 6.43
N LEU A 26 12.25 8.74 7.11
CA LEU A 26 12.13 10.08 7.70
C LEU A 26 12.89 10.18 9.04
N PHE A 27 13.15 9.05 9.72
CA PHE A 27 14.08 9.03 10.85
C PHE A 27 15.55 9.07 10.44
N MET A 28 15.90 8.92 9.15
CA MET A 28 17.22 9.33 8.66
C MET A 28 17.30 10.85 8.65
N LYS A 29 17.76 11.46 9.75
CA LYS A 29 18.05 12.90 9.76
C LYS A 29 19.07 13.25 8.68
N LYS A 30 19.02 14.51 8.24
CA LYS A 30 19.95 15.11 7.28
C LYS A 30 21.44 14.99 7.69
N ASP A 31 21.69 14.65 8.96
CA ASP A 31 23.00 14.48 9.60
C ASP A 31 23.42 12.99 9.75
N GLY A 32 22.70 12.05 9.13
CA GLY A 32 23.05 10.61 9.13
C GLY A 32 22.68 9.82 10.39
N PHE A 33 22.06 10.47 11.39
CA PHE A 33 21.56 9.80 12.60
C PHE A 33 20.14 9.28 12.43
N VAL A 34 19.93 8.00 12.77
CA VAL A 34 18.61 7.37 12.90
C VAL A 34 18.25 7.26 14.38
N ASP A 35 17.17 7.92 14.83
CA ASP A 35 16.63 7.72 16.19
C ASP A 35 15.81 6.42 16.23
N VAL A 36 16.54 5.32 16.35
CA VAL A 36 16.01 3.97 16.55
C VAL A 36 15.01 3.93 17.71
N GLY A 37 15.29 4.66 18.79
CA GLY A 37 14.40 4.76 19.94
C GLY A 37 13.08 5.45 19.63
N ALA A 38 13.03 6.41 18.71
CA ALA A 38 11.78 7.03 18.27
C ALA A 38 10.91 6.07 17.45
N LEU A 39 11.52 5.29 16.55
CA LEU A 39 10.82 4.24 15.81
C LEU A 39 10.20 3.21 16.76
N ARG A 40 10.99 2.74 17.75
CA ARG A 40 10.52 1.83 18.79
C ARG A 40 9.37 2.42 19.61
N ARG A 41 9.56 3.63 20.18
CA ARG A 41 8.53 4.32 20.98
C ARG A 41 7.21 4.49 20.25
N LEU A 42 7.23 4.79 18.95
CA LEU A 42 6.00 4.94 18.14
C LEU A 42 5.17 3.66 18.11
N HIS A 43 5.82 2.50 17.94
CA HIS A 43 5.14 1.20 17.86
C HIS A 43 4.78 0.66 19.25
N GLU A 44 5.64 0.82 20.27
CA GLU A 44 5.34 0.44 21.65
C GLU A 44 4.14 1.23 22.20
N VAL A 45 4.07 2.55 21.96
CA VAL A 45 2.89 3.36 22.32
C VAL A 45 1.63 2.90 21.60
N ALA A 46 1.72 2.43 20.34
CA ALA A 46 0.56 1.86 19.66
C ALA A 46 0.12 0.53 20.28
N ILE A 47 1.07 -0.35 20.63
CA ILE A 47 0.80 -1.64 21.27
C ILE A 47 0.15 -1.46 22.64
N ASP A 48 0.73 -0.62 23.48
CA ASP A 48 0.24 -0.38 24.84
C ASP A 48 -1.09 0.39 24.84
N LYS A 49 -1.32 1.31 23.90
CA LYS A 49 -2.59 2.03 23.76
C LYS A 49 -3.77 1.13 23.43
N PHE A 50 -3.54 0.07 22.66
CA PHE A 50 -4.58 -0.87 22.26
C PHE A 50 -4.61 -2.15 23.08
N ASP A 51 -3.66 -2.37 23.99
CA ASP A 51 -3.50 -3.58 24.79
C ASP A 51 -3.55 -4.86 23.93
N PHE A 52 -2.66 -4.94 22.93
CA PHE A 52 -2.62 -6.11 22.04
C PHE A 52 -2.16 -7.38 22.77
N PRO A 53 -2.63 -8.56 22.33
CA PRO A 53 -2.19 -9.85 22.86
C PRO A 53 -0.67 -10.01 22.86
N LYS A 54 -0.17 -10.86 23.77
CA LYS A 54 1.27 -11.11 23.94
C LYS A 54 1.91 -11.59 22.64
N GLU A 55 1.21 -12.40 21.86
CA GLU A 55 1.66 -12.95 20.59
C GLU A 55 1.96 -11.83 19.57
N THR A 56 1.05 -10.87 19.41
CA THR A 56 1.26 -9.69 18.54
C THR A 56 2.39 -8.80 19.06
N ARG A 57 2.46 -8.61 20.38
CA ARG A 57 3.53 -7.82 21.02
C ARG A 57 4.91 -8.44 20.75
N ASP A 58 5.06 -9.73 21.01
CA ASP A 58 6.30 -10.47 20.79
C ASP A 58 6.72 -10.41 19.31
N GLU A 59 5.79 -10.58 18.37
CA GLU A 59 6.07 -10.53 16.93
C GLU A 59 6.52 -9.14 16.46
N VAL A 60 5.86 -8.07 16.90
CA VAL A 60 6.28 -6.70 16.57
C VAL A 60 7.60 -6.34 17.25
N THR A 61 7.82 -6.76 18.49
CA THR A 61 9.11 -6.57 19.18
C THR A 61 10.25 -7.31 18.48
N ALA A 62 10.03 -8.52 17.95
CA ALA A 62 11.03 -9.23 17.16
C ALA A 62 11.41 -8.47 15.88
N LEU A 63 10.42 -7.99 15.11
CA LEU A 63 10.66 -7.18 13.90
C LEU A 63 11.35 -5.85 14.19
N LEU A 64 11.03 -5.21 15.32
CA LEU A 64 11.75 -4.02 15.78
C LEU A 64 13.22 -4.37 16.05
N ASN A 65 13.50 -5.40 16.85
CA ASN A 65 14.87 -5.83 17.16
C ASN A 65 15.68 -6.13 15.89
N GLU A 66 15.12 -6.87 14.92
CA GLU A 66 15.75 -7.14 13.61
C GLU A 66 16.10 -5.84 12.85
N CYS A 67 15.24 -4.82 12.94
CA CYS A 67 15.48 -3.50 12.35
C CYS A 67 16.58 -2.73 13.10
N GLU A 68 16.61 -2.77 14.43
CA GLU A 68 17.68 -2.13 15.23
C GLU A 68 19.05 -2.76 14.95
N ASP A 69 19.12 -4.09 14.85
CA ASP A 69 20.35 -4.82 14.52
C ASP A 69 20.83 -4.49 13.10
N MET A 70 19.94 -4.41 12.12
CA MET A 70 20.27 -3.98 10.77
C MET A 70 20.79 -2.53 10.72
N LEU A 71 20.13 -1.60 11.42
CA LEU A 71 20.57 -0.21 11.52
C LEU A 71 21.93 -0.08 12.23
N ASN A 72 22.18 -0.89 13.25
CA ASN A 72 23.50 -0.97 13.89
C ASN A 72 24.57 -1.53 12.95
N GLY A 73 24.25 -2.55 12.15
CA GLY A 73 25.14 -3.08 11.10
C GLY A 73 25.52 -2.01 10.07
N VAL A 74 24.53 -1.29 9.52
CA VAL A 74 24.75 -0.17 8.58
C VAL A 74 25.63 0.93 9.22
N ARG A 75 25.35 1.28 10.50
CA ARG A 75 26.15 2.26 11.25
C ARG A 75 27.60 1.82 11.49
N LEU A 76 27.84 0.53 11.69
CA LEU A 76 29.20 0.00 11.92
C LEU A 76 29.99 -0.13 10.61
N LEU A 77 29.34 -0.54 9.52
CA LEU A 77 29.97 -0.71 8.21
C LEU A 77 30.12 0.61 7.43
N GLN A 78 29.30 1.63 7.76
CA GLN A 78 29.17 2.87 6.99
C GLN A 78 28.77 2.65 5.51
N GLU A 79 28.08 1.54 5.24
CA GLU A 79 27.63 1.12 3.91
C GLU A 79 26.15 0.70 3.95
N LEU A 80 25.39 1.11 2.93
CA LEU A 80 23.99 0.73 2.75
C LEU A 80 23.74 0.36 1.28
N SER A 81 23.81 -0.93 0.97
CA SER A 81 23.47 -1.44 -0.36
C SER A 81 21.97 -1.30 -0.66
N PRO A 82 21.53 -1.23 -1.94
CA PRO A 82 20.11 -1.21 -2.29
C PRO A 82 19.31 -2.39 -1.72
N LYS A 83 19.90 -3.60 -1.71
CA LYS A 83 19.31 -4.79 -1.07
C LYS A 83 19.12 -4.58 0.44
N SER A 84 20.11 -3.99 1.11
CA SER A 84 20.04 -3.69 2.54
C SER A 84 18.98 -2.62 2.84
N LEU A 85 18.82 -1.64 1.95
CA LEU A 85 17.77 -0.63 2.03
C LEU A 85 16.37 -1.25 1.88
N ASP A 86 16.15 -2.13 0.90
CA ASP A 86 14.87 -2.81 0.69
C ASP A 86 14.46 -3.64 1.91
N GLN A 87 15.38 -4.42 2.48
CA GLN A 87 15.16 -5.12 3.75
C GLN A 87 14.81 -4.15 4.87
N LEU A 88 15.55 -3.05 5.02
CA LEU A 88 15.39 -2.06 6.08
C LEU A 88 14.03 -1.34 6.03
N VAL A 89 13.57 -0.92 4.84
CA VAL A 89 12.26 -0.25 4.72
C VAL A 89 11.09 -1.24 4.85
N SER A 90 11.30 -2.52 4.54
CA SER A 90 10.25 -3.55 4.65
C SER A 90 9.69 -3.72 6.07
N TYR A 91 10.48 -3.47 7.11
CA TYR A 91 10.02 -3.60 8.50
C TYR A 91 8.81 -2.70 8.80
N GLY A 92 8.71 -1.51 8.19
CA GLY A 92 7.58 -0.61 8.39
C GLY A 92 6.25 -1.21 7.93
N GLU A 93 6.22 -1.79 6.72
CA GLU A 93 5.06 -2.49 6.17
C GLU A 93 4.73 -3.74 6.99
N ARG A 94 5.74 -4.59 7.27
CA ARG A 94 5.61 -5.86 8.03
C ARG A 94 5.03 -5.62 9.43
N ILE A 95 5.48 -4.59 10.15
CA ILE A 95 4.95 -4.24 11.46
C ILE A 95 3.52 -3.67 11.34
N SER A 96 3.28 -2.79 10.37
CA SER A 96 1.98 -2.12 10.19
C SER A 96 0.84 -3.10 9.96
N VAL A 97 1.03 -4.14 9.13
CA VAL A 97 -0.03 -5.13 8.87
C VAL A 97 -0.36 -5.99 10.08
N ARG A 98 0.62 -6.31 10.93
CA ARG A 98 0.43 -7.10 12.16
C ARG A 98 -0.37 -6.31 13.19
N ILE A 99 -0.03 -5.03 13.38
CA ILE A 99 -0.80 -4.10 14.21
C ILE A 99 -2.23 -3.93 13.69
N MET A 100 -2.41 -3.78 12.37
CA MET A 100 -3.73 -3.63 11.75
C MET A 100 -4.59 -4.89 11.89
N ALA A 101 -4.03 -6.08 11.61
CA ALA A 101 -4.74 -7.34 11.78
C ALA A 101 -5.13 -7.60 13.25
N ALA A 102 -4.22 -7.36 14.20
CA ALA A 102 -4.55 -7.45 15.62
C ALA A 102 -5.68 -6.47 16.03
N ARG A 103 -5.65 -5.23 15.49
CA ARG A 103 -6.69 -4.24 15.78
C ARG A 103 -8.06 -4.59 15.18
N LEU A 104 -8.10 -5.20 13.99
CA LEU A 104 -9.33 -5.72 13.40
C LEU A 104 -9.93 -6.84 14.27
N ASN A 105 -9.12 -7.81 14.70
CA ASN A 105 -9.59 -8.89 15.57
C ASN A 105 -10.16 -8.37 16.89
N GLN A 106 -9.51 -7.37 17.52
CA GLN A 106 -10.01 -6.73 18.75
C GLN A 106 -11.39 -6.07 18.61
N ILE A 107 -11.78 -5.62 17.41
CA ILE A 107 -13.10 -5.03 17.15
C ILE A 107 -14.10 -6.03 16.57
N GLY A 108 -13.80 -7.33 16.64
CA GLY A 108 -14.68 -8.42 16.20
C GLY A 108 -14.62 -8.75 14.71
N VAL A 109 -13.61 -8.24 13.99
CA VAL A 109 -13.39 -8.56 12.57
C VAL A 109 -12.27 -9.59 12.47
N ALA A 110 -12.59 -10.82 12.10
CA ALA A 110 -11.60 -11.87 11.89
C ALA A 110 -10.60 -11.42 10.80
N ALA A 111 -9.32 -11.31 11.15
CA ALA A 111 -8.29 -10.80 10.26
C ALA A 111 -6.95 -11.53 10.46
N LYS A 112 -6.15 -11.63 9.40
CA LYS A 112 -4.82 -12.22 9.43
C LYS A 112 -3.85 -11.38 8.60
N SER A 113 -2.68 -11.09 9.15
CA SER A 113 -1.59 -10.43 8.44
C SER A 113 -0.81 -11.41 7.57
N TYR A 114 -0.36 -10.94 6.41
CA TYR A 114 0.50 -11.66 5.48
C TYR A 114 1.59 -10.71 4.95
N ASP A 115 2.83 -11.20 4.89
CA ASP A 115 3.87 -10.55 4.10
C ASP A 115 3.64 -10.84 2.61
N ALA A 116 3.96 -9.90 1.71
CA ALA A 116 3.52 -9.92 0.30
C ALA A 116 3.89 -11.19 -0.47
N TRP A 117 5.06 -11.76 -0.18
CA TRP A 117 5.53 -13.02 -0.78
C TRP A 117 4.73 -14.24 -0.30
N GLU A 118 4.09 -14.20 0.88
CA GLU A 118 3.22 -15.26 1.39
C GLU A 118 1.89 -15.33 0.63
N VAL A 119 1.52 -14.26 -0.07
CA VAL A 119 0.39 -14.22 -1.01
C VAL A 119 0.82 -14.18 -2.49
N GLY A 120 2.07 -14.57 -2.79
CA GLY A 120 2.52 -14.80 -4.17
C GLY A 120 3.13 -13.60 -4.90
N ILE A 121 3.43 -12.48 -4.22
CA ILE A 121 4.13 -11.34 -4.84
C ILE A 121 5.60 -11.67 -5.07
N ILE A 122 5.91 -12.12 -6.30
CA ILE A 122 7.26 -12.43 -6.78
C ILE A 122 7.75 -11.29 -7.68
N THR A 123 9.00 -10.85 -7.53
CA THR A 123 9.62 -9.75 -8.28
C THR A 123 10.92 -10.18 -8.98
N ASP A 124 11.44 -9.31 -9.85
CA ASP A 124 12.84 -9.39 -10.24
C ASP A 124 13.79 -8.95 -9.11
N SER A 125 15.09 -8.88 -9.37
CA SER A 125 16.13 -8.45 -8.40
C SER A 125 16.51 -6.97 -8.54
N THR A 126 15.65 -6.11 -9.10
CA THR A 126 15.91 -4.68 -9.28
C THR A 126 15.61 -3.91 -7.99
N PHE A 127 16.46 -4.11 -6.97
CA PHE A 127 16.27 -3.53 -5.63
C PHE A 127 16.02 -2.01 -5.67
N GLY A 128 14.99 -1.55 -4.96
CA GLY A 128 14.52 -0.17 -4.92
C GLY A 128 13.40 0.19 -5.91
N ASP A 129 13.25 -0.56 -7.01
CA ASP A 129 12.27 -0.30 -8.09
C ASP A 129 11.93 -1.61 -8.85
N ALA A 130 11.65 -2.68 -8.10
CA ALA A 130 11.52 -4.03 -8.62
C ALA A 130 10.19 -4.26 -9.36
N ASP A 131 10.26 -4.94 -10.51
CA ASP A 131 9.09 -5.28 -11.33
C ASP A 131 8.44 -6.58 -10.82
N ILE A 132 7.11 -6.61 -10.70
CA ILE A 132 6.37 -7.83 -10.37
C ILE A 132 6.41 -8.80 -11.55
N LEU A 133 6.90 -10.03 -11.33
CA LEU A 133 7.02 -11.04 -12.37
C LEU A 133 5.64 -11.53 -12.86
N LYS A 134 5.57 -11.98 -14.12
CA LYS A 134 4.33 -12.52 -14.70
C LYS A 134 3.79 -13.75 -13.96
N SER A 135 4.67 -14.57 -13.40
CA SER A 135 4.36 -15.74 -12.56
C SER A 135 3.60 -15.38 -11.27
N SER A 136 3.78 -14.16 -10.78
CA SER A 136 3.08 -13.63 -9.60
C SER A 136 1.56 -13.75 -9.74
N ALA A 137 0.98 -13.48 -10.93
CA ALA A 137 -0.47 -13.52 -11.13
C ALA A 137 -1.09 -14.92 -10.92
N GLU A 138 -0.40 -15.97 -11.35
CA GLU A 138 -0.83 -17.36 -11.14
C GLU A 138 -0.60 -17.79 -9.68
N SER A 139 0.53 -17.38 -9.09
CA SER A 139 0.87 -17.65 -7.69
C SER A 139 -0.14 -17.03 -6.72
N ILE A 140 -0.44 -15.74 -6.88
CA ILE A 140 -1.44 -15.01 -6.09
C ILE A 140 -2.79 -15.73 -6.16
N ARG A 141 -3.30 -16.01 -7.37
CA ARG A 141 -4.60 -16.68 -7.54
C ARG A 141 -4.64 -18.01 -6.80
N GLY A 142 -3.64 -18.88 -7.03
CA GLY A 142 -3.58 -20.19 -6.38
C GLY A 142 -3.51 -20.11 -4.86
N ILE A 143 -2.81 -19.12 -4.30
CA ILE A 143 -2.73 -18.92 -2.84
C ILE A 143 -4.05 -18.42 -2.27
N PHE A 144 -4.71 -17.45 -2.90
CA PHE A 144 -6.02 -16.97 -2.48
C PHE A 144 -7.12 -18.04 -2.61
N GLU A 145 -7.02 -18.94 -3.59
CA GLU A 145 -7.95 -20.06 -3.78
C GLU A 145 -7.74 -21.22 -2.78
N THR A 146 -6.54 -21.38 -2.21
CA THR A 146 -6.18 -22.60 -1.44
C THR A 146 -5.65 -22.39 -0.02
N GLN A 147 -5.19 -21.19 0.36
CA GLN A 147 -4.52 -20.93 1.64
C GLN A 147 -5.02 -19.69 2.40
N VAL A 148 -5.72 -18.78 1.72
CA VAL A 148 -6.40 -17.64 2.37
C VAL A 148 -7.83 -18.06 2.68
N ASP A 149 -8.25 -17.92 3.95
CA ASP A 149 -9.63 -18.21 4.35
C ASP A 149 -10.55 -17.08 3.84
N PRO A 150 -11.57 -17.36 3.01
CA PRO A 150 -12.49 -16.34 2.50
C PRO A 150 -13.32 -15.65 3.59
N ASN A 151 -13.37 -16.19 4.81
CA ASN A 151 -14.08 -15.61 5.95
C ASN A 151 -13.18 -14.72 6.83
N VAL A 152 -11.91 -14.53 6.46
CA VAL A 152 -10.90 -13.78 7.22
C VAL A 152 -10.34 -12.65 6.36
N VAL A 153 -10.30 -11.42 6.90
CA VAL A 153 -9.72 -10.27 6.22
C VAL A 153 -8.19 -10.46 6.08
N ALA A 154 -7.72 -10.60 4.84
CA ALA A 154 -6.29 -10.67 4.53
C ALA A 154 -5.65 -9.27 4.54
N VAL A 155 -4.80 -9.01 5.53
CA VAL A 155 -4.06 -7.75 5.67
C VAL A 155 -2.65 -7.95 5.11
N VAL A 156 -2.43 -7.56 3.85
CA VAL A 156 -1.20 -7.86 3.10
C VAL A 156 -0.27 -6.64 3.09
N THR A 157 1.04 -6.84 3.30
CA THR A 157 2.03 -5.74 3.20
C THR A 157 2.03 -5.13 1.80
N GLY A 158 2.03 -3.81 1.70
CA GLY A 158 2.22 -3.13 0.42
C GLY A 158 3.71 -3.00 0.06
N PHE A 159 3.98 -2.49 -1.14
CA PHE A 159 5.27 -1.92 -1.55
C PHE A 159 6.47 -2.90 -1.60
N ILE A 160 6.35 -4.11 -1.04
CA ILE A 160 7.43 -5.09 -0.96
C ILE A 160 7.10 -6.39 -1.70
N GLY A 161 8.13 -7.16 -2.02
CA GLY A 161 8.02 -8.51 -2.60
C GLY A 161 9.25 -9.36 -2.25
N LYS A 162 9.38 -10.51 -2.92
CA LYS A 162 10.63 -11.28 -2.94
C LYS A 162 11.02 -11.66 -4.36
N ASP A 163 12.32 -11.67 -4.60
CA ASP A 163 12.87 -12.26 -5.82
C ASP A 163 13.00 -13.80 -5.73
N ASP A 164 13.31 -14.44 -6.86
CA ASP A 164 13.51 -15.90 -6.95
C ASP A 164 14.64 -16.44 -6.06
N ASN A 165 15.49 -15.58 -5.47
CA ASN A 165 16.53 -15.94 -4.51
C ASN A 165 16.06 -15.75 -3.05
N GLY A 166 14.79 -15.46 -2.83
CA GLY A 166 14.17 -15.24 -1.52
C GLY A 166 14.53 -13.89 -0.86
N ARG A 167 15.15 -12.97 -1.60
CA ARG A 167 15.59 -11.67 -1.08
C ARG A 167 14.43 -10.67 -1.13
N ILE A 168 14.22 -9.92 -0.06
CA ILE A 168 13.20 -8.86 -0.04
C ILE A 168 13.57 -7.76 -1.02
N THR A 169 12.57 -7.28 -1.75
CA THR A 169 12.64 -6.21 -2.74
C THR A 169 11.56 -5.17 -2.46
N THR A 170 11.74 -3.95 -2.98
CA THR A 170 10.70 -2.91 -2.98
C THR A 170 10.26 -2.56 -4.40
N LEU A 171 8.97 -2.21 -4.54
CA LEU A 171 8.27 -1.96 -5.81
C LEU A 171 8.29 -0.48 -6.24
N GLY A 172 9.23 0.30 -5.70
CA GLY A 172 9.38 1.72 -6.04
C GLY A 172 8.14 2.59 -5.84
N ARG A 173 7.98 3.61 -6.72
CA ARG A 173 6.95 4.64 -6.55
C ARG A 173 5.55 4.10 -6.82
N GLY A 174 4.66 4.27 -5.84
CA GLY A 174 3.30 3.75 -5.88
C GLY A 174 3.23 2.24 -5.60
N GLY A 175 4.29 1.64 -5.06
CA GLY A 175 4.36 0.19 -4.83
C GLY A 175 3.21 -0.38 -3.99
N SER A 176 2.71 0.32 -2.97
CA SER A 176 1.53 -0.13 -2.21
C SER A 176 0.29 -0.21 -3.10
N ASP A 177 0.01 0.85 -3.88
CA ASP A 177 -1.11 0.86 -4.81
C ASP A 177 -0.94 -0.23 -5.91
N LEU A 178 0.31 -0.50 -6.34
CA LEU A 178 0.65 -1.57 -7.28
C LEU A 178 0.43 -2.97 -6.69
N THR A 179 0.74 -3.21 -5.42
CA THR A 179 0.41 -4.48 -4.73
C THR A 179 -1.10 -4.72 -4.74
N ALA A 180 -1.89 -3.69 -4.40
CA ALA A 180 -3.35 -3.79 -4.36
C ALA A 180 -3.94 -4.10 -5.73
N THR A 181 -3.50 -3.40 -6.80
CA THR A 181 -4.00 -3.67 -8.15
C THR A 181 -3.49 -4.99 -8.72
N ALA A 182 -2.26 -5.39 -8.41
CA ALA A 182 -1.71 -6.69 -8.83
C ALA A 182 -2.55 -7.84 -8.28
N ILE A 183 -2.90 -7.82 -6.98
CA ILE A 183 -3.72 -8.89 -6.41
C ILE A 183 -5.17 -8.83 -6.92
N GLY A 184 -5.80 -7.65 -6.95
CA GLY A 184 -7.16 -7.51 -7.48
C GLY A 184 -7.28 -8.00 -8.94
N SER A 185 -6.23 -7.79 -9.74
CA SER A 185 -6.13 -8.27 -11.13
C SER A 185 -5.79 -9.76 -11.26
N ALA A 186 -5.09 -10.33 -10.28
CA ALA A 186 -4.80 -11.76 -10.23
C ALA A 186 -6.03 -12.57 -9.80
N CYS A 187 -6.86 -12.03 -8.90
CA CYS A 187 -8.07 -12.65 -8.36
C CYS A 187 -9.36 -12.30 -9.14
N ASP A 188 -9.29 -11.52 -10.23
CA ASP A 188 -10.45 -11.05 -11.02
C ASP A 188 -11.54 -10.36 -10.16
N LEU A 189 -11.15 -9.47 -9.23
CA LEU A 189 -12.09 -8.75 -8.36
C LEU A 189 -12.92 -7.72 -9.14
N ASP A 190 -14.16 -7.46 -8.69
CA ASP A 190 -15.08 -6.49 -9.32
C ASP A 190 -14.61 -5.03 -9.23
N GLU A 191 -13.89 -4.65 -8.16
CA GLU A 191 -13.37 -3.30 -7.93
C GLU A 191 -12.10 -3.37 -7.05
N ILE A 192 -11.16 -2.45 -7.28
CA ILE A 192 -10.01 -2.20 -6.41
C ILE A 192 -10.17 -0.84 -5.75
N GLN A 193 -10.14 -0.76 -4.41
CA GLN A 193 -10.28 0.50 -3.69
C GLN A 193 -8.93 1.00 -3.15
N VAL A 194 -8.62 2.26 -3.44
CA VAL A 194 -7.45 2.99 -2.93
C VAL A 194 -7.93 4.09 -2.01
N TRP A 195 -7.54 4.02 -0.73
CA TRP A 195 -7.99 4.95 0.30
C TRP A 195 -6.92 6.02 0.56
N LYS A 196 -7.27 7.30 0.32
CA LYS A 196 -6.40 8.47 0.51
C LYS A 196 -7.00 9.43 1.55
N ASP A 197 -6.50 10.66 1.63
CA ASP A 197 -6.94 11.74 2.53
C ASP A 197 -7.85 12.79 1.84
N VAL A 198 -8.17 12.58 0.57
CA VAL A 198 -9.01 13.45 -0.28
C VAL A 198 -10.23 12.70 -0.82
N ASP A 199 -11.30 13.46 -1.14
CA ASP A 199 -12.60 12.96 -1.65
C ASP A 199 -12.55 12.45 -3.11
N GLY A 200 -11.46 11.78 -3.50
CA GLY A 200 -11.19 11.30 -4.85
C GLY A 200 -10.18 12.17 -5.62
N ILE A 201 -10.23 12.10 -6.94
CA ILE A 201 -9.52 13.02 -7.84
C ILE A 201 -10.33 14.31 -7.92
N LEU A 202 -9.67 15.44 -7.69
CA LEU A 202 -10.29 16.77 -7.71
C LEU A 202 -10.03 17.47 -9.05
N THR A 203 -10.93 18.37 -9.45
CA THR A 203 -10.81 19.17 -10.68
C THR A 203 -9.60 20.11 -10.73
N SER A 204 -8.98 20.40 -9.59
CA SER A 204 -7.77 21.22 -9.42
C SER A 204 -7.16 20.97 -8.05
N ASP A 205 -5.94 21.48 -7.79
CA ASP A 205 -5.35 21.44 -6.44
C ASP A 205 -6.18 22.34 -5.49
N PRO A 206 -6.81 21.79 -4.43
CA PRO A 206 -7.66 22.55 -3.51
C PRO A 206 -6.88 23.59 -2.69
N ARG A 207 -5.55 23.47 -2.60
CA ARG A 207 -4.66 24.44 -1.96
C ARG A 207 -4.46 25.71 -2.80
N VAL A 208 -4.74 25.62 -4.10
CA VAL A 208 -4.61 26.72 -5.08
C VAL A 208 -5.99 27.22 -5.52
N VAL A 209 -6.96 26.31 -5.69
CA VAL A 209 -8.32 26.59 -6.17
C VAL A 209 -9.33 26.13 -5.09
N PRO A 210 -9.84 27.04 -4.23
CA PRO A 210 -10.71 26.66 -3.10
C PRO A 210 -12.02 25.96 -3.50
N ASN A 211 -12.48 26.15 -4.75
CA ASN A 211 -13.70 25.55 -5.29
C ASN A 211 -13.43 24.25 -6.08
N ALA A 212 -12.26 23.62 -5.89
CA ALA A 212 -11.96 22.32 -6.48
C ALA A 212 -12.99 21.27 -6.00
N SER A 213 -13.50 20.48 -6.93
CA SER A 213 -14.60 19.53 -6.72
C SER A 213 -14.18 18.11 -7.10
N PRO A 214 -14.68 17.07 -6.40
CA PRO A 214 -14.50 15.68 -6.82
C PRO A 214 -15.04 15.40 -8.22
N VAL A 215 -14.25 14.66 -9.00
CA VAL A 215 -14.66 14.10 -10.30
C VAL A 215 -15.21 12.69 -10.04
N ARG A 216 -16.41 12.36 -10.55
CA ARG A 216 -17.02 11.05 -10.29
C ARG A 216 -16.39 9.90 -11.08
N PHE A 217 -16.04 10.16 -12.34
CA PHE A 217 -15.46 9.19 -13.27
C PHE A 217 -14.29 9.81 -14.01
N VAL A 218 -13.24 9.04 -14.21
CA VAL A 218 -12.02 9.43 -14.95
C VAL A 218 -11.56 8.22 -15.77
N SER A 219 -11.03 8.44 -16.97
CA SER A 219 -10.45 7.34 -17.76
C SER A 219 -9.07 6.88 -17.22
N PHE A 220 -8.60 5.69 -17.56
CA PHE A 220 -7.22 5.28 -17.18
C PHE A 220 -6.16 6.19 -17.82
N GLU A 221 -6.42 6.66 -19.03
CA GLU A 221 -5.59 7.62 -19.77
C GLU A 221 -5.63 8.99 -19.08
N GLU A 222 -6.82 9.54 -18.80
CA GLU A 222 -6.98 10.81 -18.08
C GLU A 222 -6.31 10.78 -16.71
N ALA A 223 -6.48 9.70 -15.94
CA ALA A 223 -5.81 9.53 -14.63
C ALA A 223 -4.29 9.45 -14.76
N SER A 224 -3.77 8.84 -15.84
CA SER A 224 -2.33 8.76 -16.10
C SER A 224 -1.72 10.10 -16.48
N GLU A 225 -2.41 10.88 -17.32
CA GLU A 225 -2.03 12.26 -17.67
C GLU A 225 -2.07 13.17 -16.44
N LEU A 226 -3.14 13.13 -15.65
CA LEU A 226 -3.25 13.89 -14.39
C LEU A 226 -2.09 13.58 -13.43
N ALA A 227 -1.75 12.31 -13.26
CA ALA A 227 -0.63 11.90 -12.41
C ALA A 227 0.72 12.38 -12.98
N TYR A 228 0.89 12.41 -14.30
CA TYR A 228 2.06 12.97 -14.97
C TYR A 228 2.22 14.49 -14.71
N PHE A 229 1.11 15.24 -14.76
CA PHE A 229 1.09 16.68 -14.44
C PHE A 229 1.03 16.99 -12.92
N GLY A 230 1.25 15.99 -12.06
CA GLY A 230 1.47 16.20 -10.62
C GLY A 230 0.23 16.07 -9.73
N ALA A 231 -0.93 15.65 -10.24
CA ALA A 231 -2.05 15.24 -9.40
C ALA A 231 -1.77 13.86 -8.79
N GLN A 232 -1.00 13.84 -7.68
CA GLN A 232 -0.43 12.63 -7.05
C GLN A 232 -1.47 11.78 -6.28
N VAL A 233 -2.58 11.41 -6.92
CA VAL A 233 -3.61 10.54 -6.34
C VAL A 233 -3.29 9.06 -6.54
N LEU A 234 -2.79 8.67 -7.72
CA LEU A 234 -2.43 7.30 -8.05
C LEU A 234 -1.31 7.26 -9.09
N HIS A 235 -0.30 6.41 -8.90
CA HIS A 235 0.84 6.34 -9.82
C HIS A 235 0.50 5.55 -11.11
N PRO A 236 0.91 5.99 -12.31
CA PRO A 236 0.56 5.29 -13.57
C PRO A 236 1.01 3.83 -13.62
N ILE A 237 2.14 3.48 -13.00
CA ILE A 237 2.60 2.08 -12.92
C ILE A 237 1.61 1.24 -12.10
N ALA A 238 1.10 1.77 -10.98
CA ALA A 238 0.15 1.09 -10.12
C ALA A 238 -1.19 0.81 -10.83
N MET A 239 -1.61 1.62 -11.81
CA MET A 239 -2.84 1.34 -12.57
C MET A 239 -2.71 0.20 -13.59
N ARG A 240 -1.49 -0.17 -13.99
CA ARG A 240 -1.25 -1.11 -15.11
C ARG A 240 -1.92 -2.48 -14.95
N PRO A 241 -1.94 -3.16 -13.77
CA PRO A 241 -2.63 -4.43 -13.63
C PRO A 241 -4.14 -4.29 -13.86
N ALA A 242 -4.77 -3.33 -13.17
CA ALA A 242 -6.21 -3.09 -13.23
C ALA A 242 -6.65 -2.69 -14.65
N MET A 243 -5.89 -1.81 -15.31
CA MET A 243 -6.11 -1.40 -16.70
C MET A 243 -6.04 -2.59 -17.68
N LYS A 244 -5.09 -3.52 -17.52
CA LYS A 244 -4.98 -4.73 -18.37
C LYS A 244 -6.17 -5.68 -18.21
N LYS A 245 -6.77 -5.75 -17.02
CA LYS A 245 -7.94 -6.58 -16.71
C LYS A 245 -9.28 -5.85 -16.86
N ASN A 246 -9.26 -4.54 -17.14
CA ASN A 246 -10.43 -3.66 -17.15
C ASN A 246 -11.20 -3.65 -15.81
N ILE A 247 -10.50 -3.79 -14.68
CA ILE A 247 -11.08 -3.72 -13.34
C ILE A 247 -11.10 -2.25 -12.90
N PRO A 248 -12.24 -1.68 -12.45
CA PRO A 248 -12.30 -0.30 -11.99
C PRO A 248 -11.48 -0.10 -10.71
N VAL A 249 -10.80 1.04 -10.62
CA VAL A 249 -10.08 1.48 -9.43
C VAL A 249 -10.79 2.68 -8.80
N ARG A 250 -11.28 2.55 -7.57
CA ARG A 250 -11.97 3.63 -6.86
C ARG A 250 -11.04 4.32 -5.86
N VAL A 251 -10.90 5.63 -5.96
CA VAL A 251 -10.23 6.46 -4.95
C VAL A 251 -11.26 6.93 -3.91
N LYS A 252 -11.14 6.50 -2.66
CA LYS A 252 -12.01 6.91 -1.52
C LYS A 252 -11.24 7.71 -0.47
N ASN A 253 -11.96 8.48 0.35
CA ASN A 253 -11.39 9.24 1.47
C ASN A 253 -11.49 8.46 2.80
N SER A 254 -10.36 8.25 3.46
CA SER A 254 -10.29 7.63 4.79
C SER A 254 -10.89 8.49 5.92
N TYR A 255 -10.92 9.82 5.75
CA TYR A 255 -11.57 10.76 6.67
C TYR A 255 -13.06 10.97 6.39
N ASN A 256 -13.53 10.65 5.18
CA ASN A 256 -14.92 10.78 4.74
C ASN A 256 -15.41 9.48 4.03
N PRO A 257 -15.56 8.35 4.75
CA PRO A 257 -15.77 7.04 4.12
C PRO A 257 -17.08 6.88 3.35
N SER A 258 -18.09 7.70 3.70
CA SER A 258 -19.40 7.78 3.05
C SER A 258 -19.38 8.48 1.69
N HIS A 259 -18.28 9.16 1.32
CA HIS A 259 -18.16 9.78 0.01
C HIS A 259 -17.93 8.72 -1.08
N GLU A 260 -18.62 8.84 -2.22
CA GLU A 260 -18.53 7.89 -3.34
C GLU A 260 -17.11 7.81 -3.94
N GLY A 261 -16.36 8.91 -3.84
CA GLY A 261 -15.01 9.05 -4.38
C GLY A 261 -14.98 9.21 -5.90
N THR A 262 -13.88 8.79 -6.51
CA THR A 262 -13.69 8.78 -7.98
C THR A 262 -13.48 7.36 -8.47
N VAL A 263 -14.17 6.96 -9.53
CA VAL A 263 -13.95 5.68 -10.21
C VAL A 263 -13.11 5.89 -11.47
N ILE A 264 -11.93 5.27 -11.50
CA ILE A 264 -11.06 5.18 -12.66
C ILE A 264 -11.42 3.90 -13.41
N LYS A 265 -11.77 4.01 -14.70
CA LYS A 265 -12.15 2.88 -15.56
C LYS A 265 -11.88 3.19 -17.03
N LYS A 266 -11.94 2.20 -17.92
CA LYS A 266 -11.58 2.40 -19.35
C LYS A 266 -12.50 3.37 -20.10
N GLU A 267 -13.81 3.30 -19.89
CA GLU A 267 -14.81 4.10 -20.63
C GLU A 267 -15.89 4.66 -19.67
N HIS A 268 -16.28 5.93 -19.88
CA HIS A 268 -17.39 6.58 -19.18
C HIS A 268 -18.17 7.55 -20.07
N ASP A 269 -19.51 7.54 -19.99
CA ASP A 269 -20.41 8.43 -20.75
C ASP A 269 -20.46 9.87 -20.17
N GLY A 270 -19.39 10.29 -19.50
CA GLY A 270 -19.30 11.56 -18.77
C GLY A 270 -18.53 12.61 -19.55
N THR A 271 -18.63 13.87 -19.12
CA THR A 271 -17.75 14.94 -19.62
C THR A 271 -16.30 14.57 -19.37
N HIS A 272 -15.53 14.34 -20.44
CA HIS A 272 -14.10 14.12 -20.37
C HIS A 272 -13.39 15.26 -19.64
N LEU A 273 -12.32 14.94 -18.92
CA LEU A 273 -11.43 15.94 -18.36
C LEU A 273 -10.65 16.60 -19.49
N VAL A 274 -11.15 17.75 -19.95
CA VAL A 274 -10.56 18.50 -21.05
C VAL A 274 -9.19 19.02 -20.64
N SER A 275 -8.15 18.29 -21.06
CA SER A 275 -6.78 18.78 -21.01
C SER A 275 -6.64 19.96 -21.98
N TYR A 276 -6.49 21.17 -21.43
CA TYR A 276 -6.04 22.31 -22.22
C TYR A 276 -4.61 22.03 -22.66
N LYS A 277 -4.43 21.59 -23.92
CA LYS A 277 -3.13 21.67 -24.58
C LYS A 277 -2.75 23.16 -24.63
N ILE A 278 -1.80 23.55 -23.79
CA ILE A 278 -1.09 24.81 -23.95
C ILE A 278 -0.33 24.67 -25.27
N GLN A 279 -0.77 25.42 -26.28
CA GLN A 279 -0.02 25.59 -27.52
C GLN A 279 1.12 26.57 -27.22
N GLU A 280 2.36 26.09 -27.39
CA GLU A 280 3.53 26.95 -27.61
C GLU A 280 3.49 27.52 -29.04
#